data_AF-A0A7R9I7V5-F1
#
_entry.id   AF-A0A7R9I7V5-F1
#
_cell.length_a   1.000
_cell.length_b   1.000
_cell.length_c   1.000
_cell.angle_alpha   90.00
_cell.angle_beta   90.00
_cell.angle_gamma   90.00
#
_symmetry.space_group_name_H-M   'P 1'
#
loop_
_entity.id
_entity.type
_entity.pdbx_description
1 polymer ?
#
loop_
_entity_poly.entity_id
_entity_poly.type
_entity_poly.pdbx_seq_one_letter_code
_entity_poly.pdbx_strand_id
1 'polypeptide(L)'
;MLFIFALPVMQVILFCLAIGRDPSGLHLGIVNHELNSTGQYCPVMGNCSFQLLSCQYLQYLKNSTIIKDYYDTTENALDAVRSGNAWGVLYFTENFTDALVARMGLGQYADEETLDQSEIRVWLDMSSK
;
A
#
# COMPACT_ATOMS: atom_id res chain seq x y z
N MET A 1 45.69 4.16 19.59
CA MET A 1 44.66 4.84 20.40
C MET A 1 43.63 5.57 19.54
N LEU A 2 44.03 6.45 18.61
CA LEU A 2 43.09 7.18 17.74
C LEU A 2 42.14 6.29 16.93
N PHE A 3 42.64 5.17 16.40
CA PHE A 3 41.83 4.19 15.65
C PHE A 3 40.75 3.51 16.50
N ILE A 4 41.01 3.28 17.80
CA ILE A 4 40.11 2.56 18.71
C ILE A 4 38.91 3.44 19.10
N PHE A 5 39.09 4.77 19.14
CA PHE A 5 38.03 5.72 19.45
C PHE A 5 37.34 6.28 18.20
N ALA A 6 38.06 6.49 17.10
CA ALA A 6 37.49 7.10 15.89
C ALA A 6 36.54 6.16 15.12
N LEU A 7 36.87 4.87 15.03
CA LEU A 7 36.06 3.89 14.31
C LEU A 7 34.65 3.70 14.90
N PRO A 8 34.49 3.46 16.23
CA PRO A 8 33.16 3.29 16.81
C PRO A 8 32.32 4.58 16.72
N VAL A 9 32.93 5.76 16.84
CA VAL A 9 32.22 7.04 16.67
C VAL A 9 31.71 7.20 15.23
N MET A 10 32.54 6.91 14.23
CA MET A 10 32.12 6.96 12.83
C MET A 10 31.00 5.94 12.55
N GLN A 11 31.10 4.72 13.08
CA GLN A 11 30.07 3.70 12.94
C GLN A 11 28.74 4.16 13.53
N VAL A 12 28.71 4.70 14.75
CA VAL A 12 27.47 5.19 15.38
C VAL A 12 26.85 6.32 14.57
N ILE A 13 27.66 7.27 14.09
CA ILE A 13 27.16 8.37 13.24
C ILE A 13 26.54 7.81 11.95
N LEU A 14 27.22 6.87 11.28
CA LEU A 14 26.70 6.25 10.06
C LEU A 14 25.41 5.47 10.32
N PHE A 15 25.31 4.74 11.43
CA PHE A 15 24.06 4.06 11.82
C PHE A 15 22.92 5.05 12.05
N CYS A 16 23.18 6.15 12.77
CA CYS A 16 22.17 7.18 13.01
C CYS A 16 21.76 7.94 11.73
N LEU A 17 22.65 8.05 10.74
CA LEU A 17 22.33 8.68 9.45
C LEU A 17 21.61 7.72 8.48
N ALA A 18 21.94 6.43 8.52
CA ALA A 18 21.36 5.42 7.64
C ALA A 18 20.00 4.90 8.13
N ILE A 19 19.77 4.88 9.45
CA ILE A 19 18.57 4.30 10.06
C ILE A 19 17.72 5.42 10.66
N GLY A 20 16.44 5.46 10.29
CA GLY A 20 15.45 6.36 10.90
C GLY A 20 15.02 7.56 10.05
N ARG A 21 15.50 7.68 8.82
CA ARG A 21 14.92 8.61 7.84
C ARG A 21 13.65 8.00 7.25
N ASP A 22 12.57 8.77 7.19
CA ASP A 22 11.37 8.35 6.48
C ASP A 22 11.71 8.06 5.00
N PRO A 23 11.31 6.91 4.45
CA PRO A 23 11.47 6.65 3.02
C PRO A 23 10.67 7.70 2.24
N SER A 24 11.19 8.13 1.10
CA SER A 24 10.54 9.10 0.22
C SER A 24 10.61 8.63 -1.22
N GLY A 25 9.53 8.82 -1.99
CA GLY A 25 9.47 8.40 -3.39
C GLY A 25 9.22 6.91 -3.56
N LEU A 26 8.47 6.29 -2.64
CA LEU A 26 8.09 4.89 -2.75
C LEU A 26 6.96 4.73 -3.78
N HIS A 27 7.28 4.22 -4.95
CA HIS A 27 6.29 3.85 -5.98
C HIS A 27 5.49 2.62 -5.55
N LEU A 28 4.16 2.75 -5.52
CA LEU A 28 3.23 1.71 -5.12
C LEU A 28 2.18 1.54 -6.23
N GLY A 29 2.11 0.33 -6.78
CA GLY A 29 1.11 -0.04 -7.76
C GLY A 29 -0.27 -0.18 -7.11
N ILE A 30 -1.28 0.50 -7.65
CA ILE A 30 -2.65 0.45 -7.17
C ILE A 30 -3.52 -0.18 -8.25
N VAL A 31 -4.18 -1.28 -7.88
CA VAL A 31 -5.18 -1.95 -8.71
C VAL A 31 -6.49 -1.91 -7.93
N ASN A 32 -7.48 -1.18 -8.45
CA ASN A 32 -8.74 -1.00 -7.75
C ASN A 32 -9.91 -1.44 -8.63
N HIS A 33 -10.40 -2.66 -8.41
CA HIS A 33 -11.54 -3.21 -9.16
C HIS A 33 -12.90 -2.78 -8.61
N GLU A 34 -12.95 -2.10 -7.46
CA GLU A 34 -14.19 -1.52 -6.94
C GLU A 34 -14.73 -0.40 -7.84
N LEU A 35 -13.85 0.24 -8.61
CA LEU A 35 -14.20 1.29 -9.56
C LEU A 35 -14.39 0.71 -10.95
N ASN A 36 -15.53 1.01 -11.58
CA ASN A 36 -15.78 0.68 -12.99
C ASN A 36 -14.87 1.44 -13.98
N SER A 37 -14.13 2.45 -13.51
CA SER A 37 -13.27 3.29 -14.34
C SER A 37 -11.80 3.04 -14.01
N THR A 38 -11.04 2.65 -15.02
CA THR A 38 -9.58 2.65 -15.06
C THR A 38 -9.07 4.09 -14.92
N GLY A 39 -8.95 4.60 -13.70
CA GLY A 39 -8.65 6.02 -13.53
C GLY A 39 -8.18 6.42 -12.14
N GLN A 40 -7.18 7.31 -12.14
CA GLN A 40 -6.65 8.07 -10.99
C GLN A 40 -7.71 8.79 -10.13
N TYR A 41 -8.95 8.87 -10.61
CA TYR A 41 -10.02 9.58 -9.94
C TYR A 41 -10.66 8.70 -8.86
N CYS A 42 -10.15 8.85 -7.64
CA CYS A 42 -10.77 8.34 -6.44
C CYS A 42 -11.53 9.47 -5.73
N PRO A 43 -12.86 9.57 -5.91
CA PRO A 43 -13.64 10.58 -5.18
C PRO A 43 -13.72 10.17 -3.71
N VAL A 44 -13.43 11.11 -2.82
CA VAL A 44 -13.70 10.93 -1.40
C VAL A 44 -14.86 11.80 -0.99
N MET A 45 -15.89 11.19 -0.42
CA MET A 45 -17.01 11.90 0.16
C MET A 45 -16.63 12.35 1.58
N GLY A 46 -16.78 13.65 1.87
CA GLY A 46 -16.44 14.22 3.18
C GLY A 46 -17.47 13.91 4.29
N ASN A 47 -18.44 13.03 4.03
CA ASN A 47 -19.45 12.60 4.98
C ASN A 47 -19.08 11.24 5.58
N CYS A 48 -19.71 10.87 6.71
CA CYS A 48 -19.57 9.54 7.29
C CYS A 48 -20.41 8.53 6.50
N SER A 49 -20.05 8.32 5.23
CA SER A 49 -20.71 7.39 4.31
C SER A 49 -19.77 6.22 4.04
N PHE A 50 -20.27 5.00 4.16
CA PHE A 50 -19.54 3.79 3.79
C PHE A 50 -19.65 3.56 2.28
N GLN A 51 -19.02 4.44 1.51
CA GLN A 51 -18.97 4.38 0.05
C GLN A 51 -17.54 4.56 -0.42
N LEU A 52 -17.09 3.71 -1.36
CA LEU A 52 -15.74 3.76 -1.93
C LEU A 52 -14.65 3.77 -0.84
N LEU A 53 -14.74 2.81 0.09
CA LEU A 53 -13.78 2.66 1.18
C LEU A 53 -12.36 2.39 0.67
N SER A 54 -12.21 1.79 -0.52
CA SER A 54 -10.92 1.68 -1.20
C SER A 54 -10.28 3.06 -1.44
N CYS A 55 -11.04 4.02 -1.94
CA CYS A 55 -10.59 5.38 -2.19
C CYS A 55 -10.29 6.14 -0.91
N GLN A 56 -11.12 5.96 0.12
CA GLN A 56 -10.87 6.57 1.42
C GLN A 56 -9.56 6.05 2.02
N TYR A 57 -9.29 4.74 1.91
CA TYR A 57 -8.01 4.17 2.32
C TYR A 57 -6.83 4.78 1.55
N LEU A 58 -6.93 4.88 0.22
CA LEU A 58 -5.90 5.47 -0.63
C LEU A 58 -5.65 6.96 -0.33
N GLN A 59 -6.64 7.71 0.16
CA GLN A 59 -6.47 9.10 0.56
C GLN A 59 -5.56 9.24 1.81
N TYR A 60 -5.65 8.30 2.75
CA TYR A 60 -4.82 8.30 3.96
C TYR A 60 -3.36 7.91 3.70
N LEU A 61 -3.05 7.31 2.54
CA LEU A 61 -1.67 7.09 2.12
C LEU A 61 -1.02 8.44 1.78
N LYS A 62 -0.03 8.85 2.58
CA LYS A 62 0.68 10.13 2.47
C LYS A 62 1.36 10.29 1.11
N ASN A 63 0.91 11.27 0.32
CA ASN A 63 1.51 11.63 -0.97
C ASN A 63 2.96 12.13 -0.86
N SER A 64 3.43 12.54 0.32
CA SER A 64 4.82 12.97 0.55
C SER A 64 5.83 11.82 0.48
N THR A 65 5.37 10.60 0.75
CA THR A 65 6.21 9.41 0.94
C THR A 65 5.92 8.39 -0.16
N ILE A 66 4.65 8.23 -0.52
CA ILE A 66 4.17 7.22 -1.45
C ILE A 66 3.70 7.88 -2.75
N ILE A 67 4.20 7.39 -3.87
CA ILE A 67 3.75 7.71 -5.22
C ILE A 67 2.81 6.59 -5.67
N LYS A 68 1.59 6.93 -6.06
CA LYS A 68 0.53 5.98 -6.42
C LYS A 68 0.49 5.83 -7.94
N ASP A 69 0.90 4.67 -8.42
CA ASP A 69 0.88 4.32 -9.84
C ASP A 69 -0.32 3.40 -10.08
N TYR A 70 -1.29 3.84 -10.87
CA TYR A 70 -2.53 3.08 -11.08
C TYR A 70 -2.40 2.13 -12.27
N TYR A 71 -2.89 0.90 -12.11
CA TYR A 71 -2.86 -0.15 -13.12
C TYR A 71 -4.25 -0.79 -13.28
N ASP A 72 -4.55 -1.21 -14.51
CA ASP A 72 -5.84 -1.81 -14.86
C ASP A 72 -5.94 -3.27 -14.46
N THR A 73 -4.82 -4.00 -14.45
CA THR A 73 -4.76 -5.42 -14.14
C THR A 73 -3.71 -5.71 -13.08
N THR A 74 -3.95 -6.76 -12.30
CA THR A 74 -3.01 -7.29 -11.32
C THR A 74 -1.68 -7.68 -11.96
N GLU A 75 -1.72 -8.25 -13.16
CA GLU A 75 -0.53 -8.74 -13.86
C GLU A 75 0.39 -7.58 -14.23
N ASN A 76 -0.16 -6.48 -14.75
CA ASN A 76 0.63 -5.30 -15.13
C ASN A 76 1.29 -4.64 -13.90
N ALA A 77 0.57 -4.59 -12.78
CA ALA A 77 1.10 -4.05 -11.53
C ALA A 77 2.21 -4.96 -10.96
N LEU A 78 2.03 -6.28 -11.02
CA LEU A 78 3.03 -7.25 -10.57
C LEU A 78 4.28 -7.23 -11.45
N ASP A 79 4.13 -7.02 -12.76
CA ASP A 79 5.26 -6.87 -13.67
C ASP A 79 6.06 -5.60 -13.40
N ALA A 80 5.39 -4.50 -12.99
CA ALA A 80 6.07 -3.29 -12.53
C ALA A 80 6.91 -3.51 -11.26
N VAL A 81 6.44 -4.37 -10.35
CA VAL A 81 7.23 -4.80 -9.18
C VAL A 81 8.43 -5.63 -9.62
N ARG A 82 8.23 -6.62 -10.49
CA ARG A 82 9.32 -7.48 -11.01
C ARG A 82 10.39 -6.71 -11.77
N SER A 83 10.00 -5.64 -12.49
CA SER A 83 10.95 -4.78 -13.20
C SER A 83 11.63 -3.75 -12.29
N GLY A 84 11.26 -3.65 -11.01
CA GLY A 84 11.78 -2.68 -10.05
C GLY A 84 11.25 -1.26 -10.22
N ASN A 85 10.12 -1.09 -10.93
CA ASN A 85 9.45 0.20 -11.10
C ASN A 85 8.51 0.53 -9.94
N ALA A 86 8.01 -0.49 -9.24
CA ALA A 86 7.20 -0.34 -8.03
C ALA A 86 7.77 -1.21 -6.89
N TRP A 87 7.63 -0.73 -5.65
CA TRP A 87 8.07 -1.45 -4.45
C TRP A 87 7.02 -2.42 -3.90
N GLY A 88 5.80 -2.31 -4.40
CA GLY A 88 4.71 -3.20 -4.07
C GLY A 88 3.43 -2.86 -4.82
N VAL A 89 2.42 -3.71 -4.67
CA VAL A 89 1.09 -3.58 -5.24
C VAL A 89 0.05 -3.68 -4.13
N LEU A 90 -0.93 -2.78 -4.15
CA LEU A 90 -2.19 -2.89 -3.42
C LEU A 90 -3.30 -3.25 -4.40
N TYR A 91 -4.08 -4.28 -4.07
CA TYR A 91 -5.25 -4.70 -4.82
C TYR A 91 -6.50 -4.64 -3.97
N PHE A 92 -7.52 -4.01 -4.54
CA PHE A 92 -8.89 -4.00 -4.03
C PHE A 92 -9.77 -4.81 -4.98
N THR A 93 -10.55 -5.70 -4.39
CA THR A 93 -11.58 -6.49 -5.07
C THR A 93 -12.73 -5.61 -5.57
N GLU A 94 -13.56 -6.17 -6.44
CA GLU A 94 -14.73 -5.48 -7.00
C GLU A 94 -15.81 -5.14 -5.98
N ASN A 95 -16.01 -5.95 -4.95
CA ASN A 95 -17.02 -5.76 -3.91
C ASN A 95 -16.43 -5.36 -2.55
N PHE A 96 -15.28 -4.68 -2.56
CA PHE A 96 -14.51 -4.40 -1.34
C PHE A 96 -15.31 -3.66 -0.26
N THR A 97 -15.96 -2.54 -0.59
CA THR A 97 -16.72 -1.72 0.37
C THR A 97 -17.87 -2.51 0.98
N ASP A 98 -18.66 -3.18 0.14
CA ASP A 98 -19.83 -3.92 0.59
C ASP A 98 -19.43 -5.11 1.48
N ALA A 99 -18.41 -5.86 1.07
CA ALA A 99 -17.86 -6.96 1.85
C ALA A 99 -17.24 -6.47 3.17
N LEU A 100 -16.55 -5.33 3.17
CA LEU A 100 -15.94 -4.76 4.37
C LEU A 100 -17.01 -4.29 5.37
N VAL A 101 -18.07 -3.66 4.88
CA VAL A 101 -19.22 -3.25 5.72
C VAL A 101 -19.95 -4.47 6.28
N ALA A 102 -20.18 -5.49 5.45
CA ALA A 102 -20.78 -6.76 5.87
C ALA A 102 -19.92 -7.45 6.95
N ARG A 103 -18.60 -7.51 6.76
CA ARG A 103 -17.64 -8.04 7.75
C ARG A 103 -17.72 -7.29 9.08
N MET A 104 -17.81 -5.95 9.06
CA MET A 104 -17.98 -5.15 10.28
C MET A 104 -19.29 -5.46 11.01
N GLY A 105 -20.39 -5.69 10.28
CA GLY A 105 -21.69 -5.99 10.86
C GLY A 105 -21.84 -7.44 11.37
N LEU A 106 -21.32 -8.41 10.61
CA LEU A 106 -21.42 -9.84 10.93
C LEU A 106 -20.36 -10.28 11.97
N GLY A 107 -19.22 -9.61 12.02
CA GLY A 107 -18.13 -9.95 12.94
C GLY A 107 -17.67 -11.40 12.75
N GLN A 108 -17.75 -12.19 13.82
CA GLN A 108 -17.36 -13.61 13.80
C GLN A 108 -18.27 -14.52 12.95
N TYR A 109 -19.42 -14.02 12.50
CA TYR A 109 -20.38 -14.76 11.68
C TYR A 109 -20.21 -14.50 10.18
N ALA A 110 -19.21 -13.72 9.77
CA ALA A 110 -18.91 -13.48 8.36
C ALA A 110 -18.48 -14.79 7.68
N ASP A 111 -19.04 -15.05 6.50
CA ASP A 111 -18.67 -16.17 5.64
C ASP A 111 -17.32 -15.93 4.93
N GLU A 112 -16.74 -17.00 4.37
CA GLU A 112 -15.42 -16.95 3.74
C GLU A 112 -15.37 -16.01 2.52
N GLU A 113 -16.46 -15.87 1.77
CA GLU A 113 -16.52 -14.95 0.62
C GLU A 113 -16.49 -13.50 1.10
N THR A 114 -17.29 -13.15 2.11
CA THR A 114 -17.24 -11.83 2.76
C THR A 114 -15.83 -11.54 3.29
N LEU A 115 -15.16 -12.52 3.89
CA LEU A 115 -13.78 -12.36 4.36
C LEU A 115 -12.81 -12.09 3.21
N ASP A 116 -12.80 -12.93 2.16
CA ASP A 116 -11.89 -12.79 1.01
C ASP A 116 -12.13 -11.48 0.24
N GLN A 117 -13.38 -11.10 0.01
CA GLN A 117 -13.74 -9.87 -0.70
C GLN A 117 -13.42 -8.61 0.11
N SER A 118 -13.41 -8.69 1.44
CA SER A 118 -13.10 -7.54 2.31
C SER A 118 -11.60 -7.28 2.52
N GLU A 119 -10.73 -8.13 1.97
CA GLU A 119 -9.29 -8.05 2.19
C GLU A 119 -8.56 -7.22 1.14
N ILE A 120 -7.62 -6.39 1.59
CA ILE A 120 -6.68 -5.70 0.72
C ILE A 120 -5.50 -6.63 0.48
N ARG A 121 -5.31 -7.07 -0.76
CA ARG A 121 -4.19 -7.95 -1.11
C ARG A 121 -2.95 -7.12 -1.41
N VAL A 122 -1.82 -7.50 -0.80
CA VAL A 122 -0.56 -6.76 -0.89
C VAL A 122 0.55 -7.68 -1.39
N TRP A 123 1.25 -7.26 -2.45
CA TRP A 123 2.47 -7.91 -2.90
C TRP A 123 3.61 -6.91 -2.80
N LEU A 124 4.69 -7.27 -2.11
CA LEU A 124 5.87 -6.41 -1.98
C LEU A 124 6.99 -6.93 -2.87
N ASP A 125 7.86 -6.04 -3.34
CA ASP A 125 9.10 -6.45 -3.98
C ASP A 125 9.97 -7.18 -2.95
N MET A 126 10.05 -8.51 -3.09
CA MET A 126 10.92 -9.37 -2.29
C MET A 126 12.16 -9.81 -3.06
N SER A 127 12.48 -9.15 -4.17
CA SER A 127 13.70 -9.45 -4.93
C SER A 127 14.92 -9.12 -4.08
N SER A 128 15.66 -10.15 -3.69
CA SER A 128 16.99 -9.96 -3.11
C SER A 128 17.93 -9.48 -4.22
N LYS A 129 18.38 -8.22 -4.15
CA LYS A 129 19.57 -7.78 -4.89
C LYS A 129 20.83 -8.10 -4.11
#